data_AF-A0A7K5TMA4-F1
#
_entry.id   AF-A0A7K5TMA4-F1
#
_cell.length_a   1.000
_cell.length_b   1.000
_cell.length_c   1.000
_cell.angle_alpha   90.00
_cell.angle_beta   90.00
_cell.angle_gamma   90.00
#
_symmetry.space_group_name_H-M   'P 1'
#
loop_
_entity.id
_entity.type
_entity.pdbx_description
1 polymer ?
#
loop_
_entity_poly.entity_id
_entity_poly.type
_entity_poly.pdbx_seq_one_letter_code
_entity_poly.pdbx_strand_id
1 'polypeptide(L)'
;VNRAVDFMAKLRLIYPHADTLCEKDFEWFFDCPETKQFLEWFCSTVGEENVLSPAEVEAYEALLAAGKPILEGDALEEALQMCCQVLQLPSSIVDEGPSQEALQQELQELKHYRDCQLWRYRKLLTWTNKLQQEQKYLEEEEKLVKQELRVAHMDLKAKIFKSRAVLSQVSKAAKQVSDCPGNMGMGQLPTLLCQIDLAPYLEQEQQATDAFESFIQQVLPESVQAADERHGSQEVTERRDTKKTSMPKGLGTDEDKLLEDQDSFWKELGQIETAHICARREVIVTAAKVEGARAALEWAQRTLQALEDNQQAVEAELQSQAAVLQRQLHALHLDITQTLTHQLPPLLQAEARRFCLPIMHKHFSLEVARLQNTARRQEEAAAWLLSQHSRLDLLELQLKRERKELEQKAAWLEKIETVTRESQTRLQKQQIYFRDARPSKKGHPHKWIDPKDLTAVRLWDMLMGKDQKKQPFRSYEAMAAKYSQLVQDKRALEAQLEAPLPQASALESSMEVLYHQLYNSSNQLQLSSPEISELMQQLTIMEDDLYQKLTDLLSDLEAKRRSLENPILQAERNLYVYFYCNEDRLREVVEELEKQASASSK
;
A
#
# COMPACT_ATOMS: atom_id res chain seq x y z
N VAL A 1 36.90 -26.50 -15.50
CA VAL A 1 37.51 -27.58 -16.32
C VAL A 1 36.54 -28.73 -16.30
N ASN A 2 36.17 -29.27 -17.47
CA ASN A 2 35.08 -30.21 -17.58
C ASN A 2 35.59 -31.61 -17.17
N ARG A 3 35.24 -32.08 -15.97
CA ARG A 3 35.86 -33.26 -15.32
C ARG A 3 35.75 -34.56 -16.13
N ALA A 4 34.72 -34.68 -16.97
CA ALA A 4 34.53 -35.79 -17.89
C ALA A 4 35.59 -35.82 -19.02
N VAL A 5 36.12 -34.66 -19.41
CA VAL A 5 37.18 -34.55 -20.43
C VAL A 5 38.50 -35.09 -19.88
N ASP A 6 38.84 -34.73 -18.65
CA ASP A 6 40.07 -35.20 -18.00
C ASP A 6 40.05 -36.72 -17.80
N PHE A 7 38.91 -37.28 -17.42
CA PHE A 7 38.71 -38.73 -17.31
C PHE A 7 38.85 -39.44 -18.65
N MET A 8 38.24 -38.91 -19.72
CA MET A 8 38.36 -39.50 -21.06
C MET A 8 39.79 -39.42 -21.60
N ALA A 9 40.53 -38.35 -21.30
CA ALA A 9 41.93 -38.24 -21.66
C ALA A 9 42.79 -39.33 -21.00
N LYS A 10 42.55 -39.63 -19.72
CA LYS A 10 43.24 -40.72 -19.01
C LYS A 10 42.79 -42.11 -19.45
N LEU A 11 41.50 -42.28 -19.75
CA LEU A 11 40.96 -43.57 -20.22
C LEU A 11 41.54 -43.97 -21.58
N ARG A 12 41.81 -43.01 -22.46
CA ARG A 12 42.48 -43.24 -23.76
C ARG A 12 43.88 -43.84 -23.64
N LEU A 13 44.57 -43.64 -22.52
CA LEU A 13 45.91 -44.19 -22.30
C LEU A 13 45.87 -45.71 -22.02
N ILE A 14 44.77 -46.22 -21.45
CA ILE A 14 44.70 -47.61 -20.95
C ILE A 14 43.71 -48.46 -21.77
N TYR A 15 42.65 -47.85 -22.30
CA TYR A 15 41.57 -48.60 -22.92
C TYR A 15 41.59 -48.47 -24.46
N PRO A 16 41.85 -49.56 -25.21
CA PRO A 16 42.04 -49.53 -26.67
C PRO A 16 40.82 -49.07 -27.47
N HIS A 17 39.62 -49.13 -26.89
CA HIS A 17 38.37 -48.69 -27.54
C HIS A 17 37.85 -47.36 -26.99
N ALA A 18 38.66 -46.61 -26.23
CA ALA A 18 38.26 -45.34 -25.63
C ALA A 18 37.79 -44.31 -26.67
N ASP A 19 38.31 -44.36 -27.90
CA ASP A 19 37.92 -43.46 -28.99
C ASP A 19 36.50 -43.72 -29.53
N THR A 20 35.87 -44.85 -29.17
CA THR A 20 34.47 -45.15 -29.52
C THR A 20 33.46 -44.59 -28.51
N LEU A 21 33.94 -44.06 -27.39
CA LEU A 21 33.13 -43.60 -26.27
C LEU A 21 33.05 -42.06 -26.25
N CYS A 22 31.88 -41.50 -25.92
CA CYS A 22 31.69 -40.05 -25.86
C CYS A 22 31.83 -39.51 -24.42
N GLU A 23 32.49 -38.37 -24.26
CA GLU A 23 32.65 -37.68 -22.97
C GLU A 23 31.32 -37.42 -22.26
N LYS A 24 30.24 -37.17 -23.02
CA LYS A 24 28.90 -36.92 -22.49
C LYS A 24 28.26 -38.13 -21.83
N ASP A 25 28.67 -39.33 -22.22
CA ASP A 25 28.13 -40.57 -21.66
C ASP A 25 28.61 -40.83 -20.22
N PHE A 26 29.61 -40.07 -19.75
CA PHE A 26 30.22 -40.20 -18.43
C PHE A 26 29.96 -39.01 -17.50
N GLU A 27 29.25 -37.97 -17.95
CA GLU A 27 28.95 -36.80 -17.11
C GLU A 27 28.16 -37.19 -15.85
N TRP A 28 27.18 -38.11 -15.97
CA TRP A 28 26.38 -38.60 -14.85
C TRP A 28 27.21 -39.34 -13.79
N PHE A 29 28.38 -39.89 -14.15
CA PHE A 29 29.20 -40.69 -13.26
C PHE A 29 29.92 -39.82 -12.20
N PHE A 30 30.04 -38.52 -12.45
CA PHE A 30 30.58 -37.53 -11.50
C PHE A 30 29.55 -36.99 -10.51
N ASP A 31 28.25 -37.22 -10.78
CA ASP A 31 27.15 -36.78 -9.91
C ASP A 31 26.82 -37.83 -8.82
N CYS A 32 27.31 -39.06 -8.96
CA CYS A 32 27.19 -40.09 -7.93
C CYS A 32 28.29 -39.92 -6.85
N PRO A 33 27.93 -39.73 -5.57
CA PRO A 33 28.91 -39.53 -4.51
C PRO A 33 29.79 -40.76 -4.24
N GLU A 34 29.30 -41.97 -4.54
CA GLU A 34 30.02 -43.23 -4.34
C GLU A 34 31.17 -43.42 -5.35
N THR A 35 31.04 -42.91 -6.58
CA THR A 35 32.03 -43.05 -7.65
C THR A 35 33.02 -41.89 -7.70
N LYS A 36 32.69 -40.77 -7.04
CA LYS A 36 33.50 -39.55 -7.03
C LYS A 36 34.92 -39.76 -6.50
N GLN A 37 35.08 -40.49 -5.40
CA GLN A 37 36.40 -40.75 -4.81
C GLN A 37 37.30 -41.57 -5.76
N PHE A 38 36.71 -42.57 -6.42
CA PHE A 38 37.42 -43.37 -7.41
C PHE A 38 37.83 -42.54 -8.63
N LEU A 39 36.94 -41.69 -9.14
CA LEU A 39 37.23 -40.86 -10.31
C LEU A 39 38.30 -39.81 -10.03
N GLU A 40 38.27 -39.22 -8.84
CA GLU A 40 39.29 -38.27 -8.41
C GLU A 40 40.66 -38.93 -8.26
N TRP A 41 40.71 -40.13 -7.68
CA TRP A 41 41.92 -40.95 -7.63
C TRP A 41 42.42 -41.34 -9.03
N PHE A 42 41.53 -41.81 -9.91
CA PHE A 42 41.88 -42.25 -11.26
C PHE A 42 42.47 -41.09 -12.09
N CYS A 43 41.82 -39.93 -12.07
CA CYS A 43 42.30 -38.76 -12.83
C CYS A 43 43.60 -38.16 -12.27
N SER A 44 43.89 -38.33 -10.97
CA SER A 44 45.11 -37.79 -10.33
C SER A 44 46.30 -38.75 -10.35
N THR A 45 46.06 -40.05 -10.33
CA THR A 45 47.11 -41.06 -10.13
C THR A 45 47.48 -41.78 -11.42
N VAL A 46 46.56 -41.91 -12.38
CA VAL A 46 46.86 -42.59 -13.64
C VAL A 46 47.51 -41.60 -14.61
N GLY A 47 48.74 -41.89 -15.01
CA GLY A 47 49.54 -41.09 -15.94
C GLY A 47 50.35 -41.98 -16.88
N GLU A 48 51.10 -41.36 -17.81
CA GLU A 48 51.96 -42.07 -18.75
C GLU A 48 53.07 -42.85 -18.01
N GLU A 49 53.49 -42.37 -16.85
CA GLU A 49 54.44 -43.03 -15.97
C GLU A 49 53.95 -44.37 -15.37
N ASN A 50 52.64 -44.57 -15.32
CA ASN A 50 52.03 -45.75 -14.69
C ASN A 50 51.44 -46.73 -15.72
N VAL A 51 51.59 -46.46 -17.01
CA VAL A 51 51.03 -47.26 -18.10
C VAL A 51 52.18 -47.69 -19.01
N LEU A 52 52.39 -49.01 -19.10
CA LEU A 52 53.43 -49.57 -19.97
C LEU A 52 53.12 -49.25 -21.43
N SER A 53 54.06 -48.59 -22.10
CA SER A 53 53.95 -48.32 -23.52
C SER A 53 54.11 -49.60 -24.36
N PRO A 54 53.54 -49.67 -25.58
CA PRO A 54 53.68 -50.84 -26.43
C PRO A 54 55.14 -51.20 -26.73
N ALA A 55 55.99 -50.18 -26.86
CA ALA A 55 57.43 -50.35 -27.09
C ALA A 55 58.15 -50.94 -25.87
N GLU A 56 57.74 -50.61 -24.64
CA GLU A 56 58.28 -51.20 -23.41
C GLU A 56 57.84 -52.66 -23.24
N VAL A 57 56.60 -52.97 -23.62
CA VAL A 57 56.10 -54.35 -23.64
C VAL A 57 56.87 -55.18 -24.66
N GLU A 58 57.08 -54.68 -25.88
CA GLU A 58 57.90 -55.35 -26.90
C GLU A 58 59.37 -55.50 -26.46
N ALA A 59 59.94 -54.49 -25.80
CA ALA A 59 61.29 -54.55 -25.27
C ALA A 59 61.41 -55.60 -24.14
N TYR A 60 60.40 -55.70 -23.28
CA TYR A 60 60.33 -56.72 -22.22
C TYR A 60 60.17 -58.13 -22.81
N GLU A 61 59.32 -58.32 -23.80
CA GLU A 61 59.18 -59.61 -24.51
C GLU A 61 60.48 -60.01 -25.23
N ALA A 62 61.19 -59.05 -25.83
CA ALA A 62 62.50 -59.28 -26.43
C ALA A 62 63.57 -59.66 -25.39
N LEU A 63 63.51 -59.09 -24.18
CA LEU A 63 64.38 -59.44 -23.06
C LEU A 63 64.09 -60.86 -22.52
N LEU A 64 62.82 -61.24 -22.42
CA LEU A 64 62.40 -62.60 -22.09
C LEU A 64 62.88 -63.60 -23.15
N ALA A 65 62.73 -63.28 -24.43
CA ALA A 65 63.19 -64.12 -25.54
C ALA A 65 64.72 -64.25 -25.59
N ALA A 66 65.46 -63.26 -25.10
CA ALA A 66 66.92 -63.27 -25.00
C ALA A 66 67.47 -64.10 -23.83
N GLY A 67 66.61 -64.64 -22.95
CA GLY A 67 66.99 -65.58 -21.89
C GLY A 67 67.89 -65.00 -20.79
N LYS A 68 67.91 -63.68 -20.61
CA LYS A 68 68.68 -63.00 -19.56
C LYS A 68 67.90 -63.03 -18.23
N PRO A 69 68.57 -63.11 -17.06
CA PRO A 69 67.90 -63.04 -15.77
C PRO A 69 67.28 -61.65 -15.57
N ILE A 70 65.97 -61.62 -15.36
CA ILE A 70 65.22 -60.41 -15.03
C ILE A 70 65.23 -60.27 -13.50
N LEU A 71 65.54 -59.06 -13.01
CA LEU A 71 65.54 -58.78 -11.58
C LEU A 71 64.10 -58.66 -11.10
N GLU A 72 63.67 -59.59 -10.26
CA GLU A 72 62.31 -59.66 -9.70
C GLU A 72 62.40 -59.85 -8.18
N GLY A 73 61.40 -59.32 -7.45
CA GLY A 73 61.29 -59.45 -6.00
C GLY A 73 62.49 -58.85 -5.24
N ASP A 74 62.99 -59.57 -4.24
CA ASP A 74 64.04 -59.12 -3.31
C ASP A 74 65.32 -58.63 -4.02
N ALA A 75 65.67 -59.22 -5.17
CA ALA A 75 66.85 -58.84 -5.94
C ALA A 75 66.69 -57.48 -6.66
N LEU A 76 65.47 -57.10 -7.03
CA LEU A 76 65.15 -55.77 -7.56
C LEU A 76 65.14 -54.74 -6.42
N GLU A 77 64.60 -55.11 -5.26
CA GLU A 77 64.51 -54.23 -4.10
C GLU A 77 65.89 -53.91 -3.52
N GLU A 78 66.81 -54.89 -3.47
CA GLU A 78 68.23 -54.67 -3.14
C GLU A 78 68.93 -53.77 -4.18
N ALA A 79 68.65 -53.96 -5.48
CA ALA A 79 69.22 -53.12 -6.53
C ALA A 79 68.70 -51.66 -6.45
N LEU A 80 67.42 -51.47 -6.18
CA LEU A 80 66.82 -50.15 -5.98
C LEU A 80 67.35 -49.48 -4.71
N GLN A 81 67.51 -50.21 -3.60
CA GLN A 81 68.16 -49.69 -2.40
C GLN A 81 69.62 -49.28 -2.65
N MET A 82 70.37 -50.04 -3.45
CA MET A 82 71.71 -49.63 -3.87
C MET A 82 71.69 -48.37 -4.76
N CYS A 83 70.76 -48.27 -5.71
CA CYS A 83 70.62 -47.09 -6.57
C CYS A 83 70.20 -45.84 -5.79
N CYS A 84 69.30 -45.95 -4.81
CA CYS A 84 68.91 -44.87 -3.91
C CYS A 84 70.07 -44.42 -2.99
N GLN A 85 70.99 -45.32 -2.63
CA GLN A 85 72.22 -44.96 -1.89
C GLN A 85 73.27 -44.28 -2.77
N VAL A 86 73.30 -44.56 -4.09
CA VAL A 86 74.26 -43.99 -5.05
C VAL A 86 73.85 -42.60 -5.56
N LEU A 87 72.61 -42.16 -5.35
CA LEU A 87 72.14 -40.79 -5.64
C LEU A 87 72.65 -39.72 -4.66
N GLN A 88 73.56 -40.06 -3.74
CA GLN A 88 74.20 -39.11 -2.81
C GLN A 88 75.42 -38.36 -3.41
N LEU A 89 75.52 -38.21 -4.74
CA LEU A 89 76.33 -37.19 -5.41
C LEU A 89 75.39 -36.31 -6.27
N PRO A 90 75.63 -34.99 -6.38
CA PRO A 90 74.58 -33.99 -6.56
C PRO A 90 73.96 -34.06 -7.95
N SER A 91 72.88 -34.84 -8.09
CA SER A 91 71.89 -34.63 -9.12
C SER A 91 70.82 -33.70 -8.57
N SER A 92 70.71 -32.55 -9.20
CA SER A 92 69.75 -31.47 -8.98
C SER A 92 68.29 -31.92 -9.11
N ILE A 93 67.74 -32.49 -8.04
CA ILE A 93 66.31 -32.33 -7.75
C ILE A 93 66.26 -31.77 -6.34
N VAL A 94 66.46 -30.45 -6.29
CA VAL A 94 66.05 -29.66 -5.15
C VAL A 94 64.54 -29.74 -5.15
N ASP A 95 63.96 -30.48 -4.20
CA ASP A 95 62.61 -30.20 -3.75
C ASP A 95 62.68 -28.87 -3.01
N GLU A 96 62.72 -27.80 -3.80
CA GLU A 96 62.83 -26.44 -3.33
C GLU A 96 61.43 -26.10 -2.81
N GLY A 97 61.24 -26.27 -1.50
CA GLY A 97 60.12 -25.64 -0.80
C GLY A 97 59.98 -24.19 -1.28
N PRO A 98 58.75 -23.65 -1.32
CA PRO A 98 58.43 -22.43 -2.06
C PRO A 98 59.48 -21.36 -1.81
N SER A 99 60.04 -20.84 -2.91
CA SER A 99 61.15 -19.89 -2.84
C SER A 99 60.84 -18.74 -1.89
N GLN A 100 61.86 -18.15 -1.27
CA GLN A 100 61.67 -17.05 -0.32
C GLN A 100 60.86 -15.88 -0.92
N GLU A 101 60.93 -15.71 -2.24
CA GLU A 101 60.13 -14.76 -3.01
C GLU A 101 58.65 -15.17 -3.10
N ALA A 102 58.34 -16.46 -3.29
CA ALA A 102 56.98 -16.99 -3.31
C ALA A 102 56.30 -16.84 -1.95
N LEU A 103 57.00 -17.14 -0.84
CA LEU A 103 56.50 -16.92 0.52
C LEU A 103 56.28 -15.43 0.83
N GLN A 104 57.13 -14.53 0.31
CA GLN A 104 56.93 -13.09 0.46
C GLN A 104 55.71 -12.59 -0.34
N GLN A 105 55.48 -13.14 -1.54
CA GLN A 105 54.27 -12.86 -2.32
C GLN A 105 53.02 -13.34 -1.59
N GLU A 106 53.01 -14.58 -1.07
CA GLU A 106 51.89 -15.12 -0.29
C GLU A 106 51.59 -14.26 0.95
N LEU A 107 52.62 -13.79 1.65
CA LEU A 107 52.47 -12.89 2.80
C LEU A 107 51.87 -11.53 2.39
N GLN A 108 52.21 -11.01 1.22
CA GLN A 108 51.62 -9.79 0.68
C GLN A 108 50.15 -10.00 0.27
N GLU A 109 49.83 -11.12 -0.37
CA GLU A 109 48.47 -11.48 -0.75
C GLU A 109 47.57 -11.68 0.47
N LEU A 110 48.06 -12.36 1.50
CA LEU A 110 47.35 -12.54 2.77
C LEU A 110 47.12 -11.23 3.51
N LYS A 111 48.11 -10.31 3.50
CA LYS A 111 47.92 -8.96 4.05
C LYS A 111 46.85 -8.20 3.27
N HIS A 112 46.88 -8.26 1.95
CA HIS A 112 45.87 -7.61 1.12
C HIS A 112 44.48 -8.21 1.36
N TYR A 113 44.38 -9.53 1.45
CA TYR A 113 43.16 -10.26 1.79
C TYR A 113 42.60 -9.84 3.15
N ARG A 114 43.45 -9.77 4.19
CA ARG A 114 43.05 -9.28 5.52
C ARG A 114 42.52 -7.85 5.47
N ASP A 115 43.18 -6.97 4.74
CA ASP A 115 42.77 -5.57 4.64
C ASP A 115 41.44 -5.43 3.87
N CYS A 116 41.22 -6.24 2.83
CA CYS A 116 39.93 -6.36 2.14
C CYS A 116 38.81 -6.86 3.06
N GLN A 117 39.08 -7.87 3.90
CA GLN A 117 38.11 -8.39 4.86
C GLN A 117 37.78 -7.34 5.93
N LEU A 118 38.79 -6.62 6.43
CA LEU A 118 38.61 -5.53 7.38
C LEU A 118 37.78 -4.39 6.79
N TRP A 119 38.01 -4.06 5.51
CA TRP A 119 37.21 -3.07 4.79
C TRP A 119 35.76 -3.52 4.63
N ARG A 120 35.52 -4.79 4.25
CA ARG A 120 34.16 -5.37 4.18
C ARG A 120 33.47 -5.31 5.53
N TYR A 121 34.14 -5.71 6.61
CA TYR A 121 33.62 -5.65 7.96
C TYR A 121 33.25 -4.22 8.38
N ARG A 122 34.15 -3.24 8.16
CA ARG A 122 33.87 -1.82 8.44
C ARG A 122 32.69 -1.30 7.62
N LYS A 123 32.57 -1.73 6.36
CA LYS A 123 31.45 -1.35 5.50
C LYS A 123 30.14 -1.94 6.01
N LEU A 124 30.11 -3.23 6.36
CA LEU A 124 28.92 -3.86 6.95
C LEU A 124 28.53 -3.20 8.28
N LEU A 125 29.49 -2.89 9.15
CA LEU A 125 29.23 -2.20 10.41
C LEU A 125 28.58 -0.83 10.20
N THR A 126 29.01 -0.07 9.19
CA THR A 126 28.37 1.22 8.86
C THR A 126 26.94 1.03 8.33
N TRP A 127 26.67 -0.02 7.55
CA TRP A 127 25.30 -0.37 7.12
C TRP A 127 24.41 -0.79 8.29
N THR A 128 24.92 -1.61 9.21
CA THR A 128 24.17 -2.02 10.41
C THR A 128 23.80 -0.84 11.28
N ASN A 129 24.74 0.11 11.47
CA ASN A 129 24.46 1.33 12.23
C ASN A 129 23.41 2.21 11.55
N LYS A 130 23.43 2.33 10.21
CA LYS A 130 22.40 3.05 9.45
C LYS A 130 21.03 2.39 9.59
N LEU A 131 20.95 1.07 9.41
CA LEU A 131 19.72 0.30 9.57
C LEU A 131 19.14 0.44 10.99
N GLN A 132 19.99 0.39 12.03
CA GLN A 132 19.52 0.63 13.41
C GLN A 132 19.01 2.05 13.63
N GLN A 133 19.61 3.05 12.98
CA GLN A 133 19.14 4.43 13.06
C GLN A 133 17.80 4.60 12.35
N GLU A 134 17.65 4.01 11.15
CA GLU A 134 16.38 4.00 10.42
C GLU A 134 15.29 3.26 11.19
N GLN A 135 15.61 2.12 11.81
CA GLN A 135 14.65 1.38 12.64
C GLN A 135 14.15 2.23 13.81
N LYS A 136 15.05 2.94 14.53
CA LYS A 136 14.65 3.84 15.62
C LYS A 136 13.77 4.99 15.13
N TYR A 137 14.11 5.56 13.98
CA TYR A 137 13.30 6.61 13.36
C TYR A 137 11.90 6.11 13.01
N LEU A 138 11.79 4.93 12.41
CA LEU A 138 10.51 4.31 12.07
C LEU A 138 9.68 3.98 13.31
N GLU A 139 10.29 3.51 14.40
CA GLU A 139 9.60 3.28 15.68
C GLU A 139 9.06 4.59 16.30
N GLU A 140 9.77 5.70 16.13
CA GLU A 140 9.29 7.03 16.56
C GLU A 140 8.13 7.52 15.68
N GLU A 141 8.23 7.39 14.35
CA GLU A 141 7.11 7.69 13.44
C GLU A 141 5.89 6.83 13.73
N GLU A 142 6.05 5.52 13.97
CA GLU A 142 4.95 4.63 14.29
C GLU A 142 4.23 5.06 15.58
N LYS A 143 4.97 5.50 16.60
CA LYS A 143 4.40 6.03 17.85
C LYS A 143 3.60 7.31 17.59
N LEU A 144 4.12 8.22 16.77
CA LEU A 144 3.43 9.45 16.39
C LEU A 144 2.14 9.14 15.62
N VAL A 145 2.20 8.27 14.60
CA VAL A 145 1.04 7.85 13.82
C VAL A 145 0.00 7.15 14.70
N LYS A 146 0.42 6.27 15.62
CA LYS A 146 -0.49 5.65 16.61
C LYS A 146 -1.17 6.70 17.49
N GLN A 147 -0.49 7.77 17.85
CA GLN A 147 -1.05 8.85 18.65
C GLN A 147 -2.04 9.70 17.84
N GLU A 148 -1.70 10.07 16.62
CA GLU A 148 -2.60 10.75 15.68
C GLU A 148 -3.87 9.95 15.41
N LEU A 149 -3.73 8.64 15.19
CA LEU A 149 -4.86 7.73 15.01
C LEU A 149 -5.80 7.72 16.22
N ARG A 150 -5.26 7.72 17.45
CA ARG A 150 -6.08 7.83 18.67
C ARG A 150 -6.82 9.15 18.73
N VAL A 151 -6.17 10.27 18.40
CA VAL A 151 -6.81 11.59 18.36
C VAL A 151 -7.94 11.60 17.33
N ALA A 152 -7.68 11.13 16.11
CA ALA A 152 -8.69 11.03 15.05
C ALA A 152 -9.88 10.14 15.45
N HIS A 153 -9.62 9.04 16.15
CA HIS A 153 -10.67 8.16 16.67
C HIS A 153 -11.54 8.86 17.72
N MET A 154 -10.94 9.63 18.63
CA MET A 154 -11.68 10.40 19.63
C MET A 154 -12.52 11.51 18.97
N ASP A 155 -11.99 12.19 17.96
CA ASP A 155 -12.72 13.19 17.18
C ASP A 155 -13.90 12.59 16.43
N LEU A 156 -13.72 11.42 15.80
CA LEU A 156 -14.80 10.68 15.14
C LEU A 156 -15.90 10.33 16.16
N LYS A 157 -15.52 9.82 17.33
CA LYS A 157 -16.46 9.49 18.41
C LYS A 157 -17.23 10.73 18.87
N ALA A 158 -16.56 11.87 19.02
CA ALA A 158 -17.21 13.13 19.35
C ALA A 158 -18.20 13.60 18.25
N LYS A 159 -17.82 13.48 16.97
CA LYS A 159 -18.72 13.76 15.83
C LYS A 159 -19.95 12.85 15.83
N ILE A 160 -19.79 11.56 16.09
CA ILE A 160 -20.90 10.60 16.22
C ILE A 160 -21.84 11.00 17.36
N PHE A 161 -21.30 11.36 18.54
CA PHE A 161 -22.12 11.84 19.66
C PHE A 161 -22.88 13.12 19.31
N LYS A 162 -22.23 14.10 18.66
CA LYS A 162 -22.89 15.32 18.19
C LYS A 162 -24.00 15.02 17.18
N SER A 163 -23.74 14.16 16.19
CA SER A 163 -24.74 13.74 15.21
C SER A 163 -25.94 13.06 15.88
N ARG A 164 -25.70 12.14 16.81
CA ARG A 164 -26.77 11.48 17.58
C ARG A 164 -27.58 12.47 18.42
N ALA A 165 -26.93 13.48 19.00
CA ALA A 165 -27.60 14.54 19.74
C ALA A 165 -28.50 15.37 18.82
N VAL A 166 -28.01 15.80 17.65
CA VAL A 166 -28.79 16.53 16.64
C VAL A 166 -29.97 15.69 16.17
N LEU A 167 -29.76 14.42 15.82
CA LEU A 167 -30.86 13.51 15.43
C LEU A 167 -31.92 13.37 16.54
N SER A 168 -31.51 13.33 17.81
CA SER A 168 -32.45 13.31 18.93
C SER A 168 -33.23 14.62 19.08
N GLN A 169 -32.60 15.77 18.79
CA GLN A 169 -33.26 17.08 18.80
C GLN A 169 -34.25 17.20 17.64
N VAL A 170 -33.86 16.79 16.44
CA VAL A 170 -34.75 16.74 15.27
C VAL A 170 -35.93 15.81 15.54
N SER A 171 -35.70 14.64 16.13
CA SER A 171 -36.78 13.73 16.53
C SER A 171 -37.72 14.35 17.57
N LYS A 172 -37.19 15.09 18.55
CA LYS A 172 -38.00 15.82 19.54
C LYS A 172 -38.79 16.96 18.92
N ALA A 173 -38.18 17.74 18.03
CA ALA A 173 -38.84 18.82 17.30
C ALA A 173 -39.95 18.28 16.39
N ALA A 174 -39.69 17.18 15.68
CA ALA A 174 -40.69 16.49 14.86
C ALA A 174 -41.88 15.99 15.70
N LYS A 175 -41.62 15.46 16.90
CA LYS A 175 -42.67 15.09 17.87
C LYS A 175 -43.45 16.31 18.38
N GLN A 176 -42.76 17.41 18.69
CA GLN A 176 -43.43 18.64 19.11
C GLN A 176 -44.31 19.24 18.00
N VAL A 177 -43.88 19.15 16.74
CA VAL A 177 -44.69 19.55 15.58
C VAL A 177 -45.88 18.59 15.36
N SER A 178 -45.72 17.29 15.60
CA SER A 178 -46.85 16.33 15.55
C SER A 178 -47.83 16.51 16.71
N ASP A 179 -47.34 16.95 17.86
CA ASP A 179 -48.10 17.05 19.11
C ASP A 179 -48.73 18.44 19.32
N CYS A 180 -48.49 19.43 18.45
CA CYS A 180 -49.17 20.72 18.49
C CYS A 180 -50.69 20.52 18.36
N PRO A 181 -51.47 20.62 19.45
CA PRO A 181 -52.92 20.51 19.38
C PRO A 181 -53.41 21.81 18.73
N GLY A 182 -54.20 21.70 17.67
CA GLY A 182 -54.71 22.83 16.89
C GLY A 182 -55.40 23.88 17.74
N ASN A 183 -54.63 24.88 18.21
CA ASN A 183 -55.16 26.00 18.95
C ASN A 183 -54.25 27.24 18.85
N MET A 184 -54.20 27.82 17.65
CA MET A 184 -54.09 29.26 17.44
C MET A 184 -55.00 29.61 16.25
N GLY A 185 -55.77 30.69 16.38
CA GLY A 185 -57.00 30.98 15.65
C GLY A 185 -56.99 30.80 14.12
N MET A 186 -58.11 30.29 13.61
CA MET A 186 -58.66 30.52 12.26
C MET A 186 -57.63 30.53 11.11
N GLY A 187 -57.07 29.36 10.84
CA GLY A 187 -56.43 29.00 9.57
C GLY A 187 -56.03 27.53 9.67
N GLN A 188 -56.66 26.64 8.90
CA GLN A 188 -56.21 25.25 8.82
C GLN A 188 -54.73 25.26 8.42
N LEU A 189 -53.86 24.78 9.31
CA LEU A 189 -52.48 24.50 8.95
C LEU A 189 -52.52 23.54 7.75
N PRO A 190 -51.91 23.89 6.62
CA PRO A 190 -52.07 23.10 5.42
C PRO A 190 -51.47 21.70 5.67
N THR A 191 -52.28 20.67 5.47
CA THR A 191 -51.89 19.28 5.78
C THR A 191 -50.89 18.72 4.76
N LEU A 192 -50.72 19.42 3.65
CA LEU A 192 -49.83 19.09 2.54
C LEU A 192 -48.97 20.32 2.21
N LEU A 193 -47.70 20.11 1.89
CA LEU A 193 -46.75 21.12 1.42
C LEU A 193 -47.27 21.85 0.18
N CYS A 194 -48.04 21.17 -0.69
CA CYS A 194 -48.68 21.79 -1.86
C CYS A 194 -49.73 22.87 -1.54
N GLN A 195 -50.16 22.96 -0.29
CA GLN A 195 -51.10 23.98 0.19
C GLN A 195 -50.38 25.10 0.98
N ILE A 196 -49.06 24.98 1.19
CA ILE A 196 -48.23 25.98 1.85
C ILE A 196 -47.65 26.91 0.78
N ASP A 197 -47.64 28.21 1.05
CA ASP A 197 -46.90 29.15 0.23
C ASP A 197 -45.39 28.98 0.45
N LEU A 198 -44.67 28.55 -0.60
CA LEU A 198 -43.23 28.33 -0.58
C LEU A 198 -42.43 29.60 -0.91
N ALA A 199 -43.08 30.70 -1.30
CA ALA A 199 -42.41 31.97 -1.59
C ALA A 199 -41.41 32.42 -0.51
N PRO A 200 -41.74 32.46 0.80
CA PRO A 200 -40.80 32.89 1.83
C PRO A 200 -39.58 31.95 1.97
N TYR A 201 -39.76 30.65 1.71
CA TYR A 201 -38.65 29.70 1.71
C TYR A 201 -37.72 29.93 0.51
N LEU A 202 -38.29 30.15 -0.67
CA LEU A 202 -37.51 30.44 -1.88
C LEU A 202 -36.76 31.78 -1.79
N GLU A 203 -37.36 32.80 -1.17
CA GLU A 203 -36.68 34.06 -0.86
C GLU A 203 -35.49 33.85 0.09
N GLN A 204 -35.64 32.99 1.11
CA GLN A 204 -34.55 32.65 2.01
C GLN A 204 -33.43 31.87 1.29
N GLU A 205 -33.75 30.98 0.36
CA GLU A 205 -32.74 30.29 -0.45
C GLU A 205 -32.04 31.25 -1.44
N GLN A 206 -32.77 32.22 -2.00
CA GLN A 206 -32.18 33.25 -2.83
C GLN A 206 -31.20 34.13 -2.03
N GLN A 207 -31.59 34.60 -0.85
CA GLN A 207 -30.70 35.35 0.03
C GLN A 207 -29.44 34.57 0.43
N ALA A 208 -29.56 33.26 0.65
CA ALA A 208 -28.41 32.39 0.92
C ALA A 208 -27.48 32.28 -0.30
N THR A 209 -28.06 32.26 -1.51
CA THR A 209 -27.31 32.25 -2.77
C THR A 209 -26.59 33.58 -3.00
N ASP A 210 -27.27 34.71 -2.82
CA ASP A 210 -26.69 36.05 -2.95
C ASP A 210 -25.54 36.26 -1.94
N ALA A 211 -25.71 35.77 -0.70
CA ALA A 211 -24.67 35.79 0.31
C ALA A 211 -23.45 34.94 -0.10
N PHE A 212 -23.67 33.76 -0.68
CA PHE A 212 -22.61 32.92 -1.21
C PHE A 212 -21.88 33.57 -2.39
N GLU A 213 -22.60 34.18 -3.33
CA GLU A 213 -22.01 34.92 -4.44
C GLU A 213 -21.15 36.08 -3.95
N SER A 214 -21.62 36.84 -2.96
CA SER A 214 -20.85 37.91 -2.33
C SER A 214 -19.56 37.40 -1.65
N PHE A 215 -19.61 36.22 -1.03
CA PHE A 215 -18.45 35.56 -0.44
C PHE A 215 -17.44 35.14 -1.50
N ILE A 216 -17.90 34.54 -2.61
CA ILE A 216 -17.03 34.15 -3.71
C ILE A 216 -16.38 35.37 -4.37
N GLN A 217 -17.12 36.46 -4.57
CA GLN A 217 -16.57 37.72 -5.08
C GLN A 217 -15.50 38.33 -4.16
N GLN A 218 -15.62 38.18 -2.84
CA GLN A 218 -14.59 38.60 -1.89
C GLN A 218 -13.35 37.69 -1.91
N VAL A 219 -13.52 36.42 -2.29
CA VAL A 219 -12.46 35.40 -2.28
C VAL A 219 -11.72 35.30 -3.61
N LEU A 220 -12.41 35.52 -4.74
CA LEU A 220 -11.87 35.60 -6.09
C LEU A 220 -12.19 36.99 -6.67
N PRO A 221 -11.26 37.96 -6.58
CA PRO A 221 -11.54 39.31 -7.04
C PRO A 221 -11.81 39.45 -8.54
N GLU A 222 -11.45 38.49 -9.42
CA GLU A 222 -11.53 38.76 -10.87
C GLU A 222 -11.74 37.56 -11.83
N SER A 223 -12.17 36.37 -11.37
CA SER A 223 -12.27 35.21 -12.28
C SER A 223 -13.62 35.02 -12.99
N VAL A 224 -14.64 35.87 -12.76
CA VAL A 224 -16.01 35.62 -13.27
C VAL A 224 -16.52 36.67 -14.27
N GLN A 225 -15.81 37.79 -14.48
CA GLN A 225 -16.27 38.81 -15.46
C GLN A 225 -15.74 38.61 -16.90
N ALA A 226 -15.00 37.55 -17.20
CA ALA A 226 -14.43 37.33 -18.53
C ALA A 226 -15.30 36.51 -19.51
N ALA A 227 -16.49 36.06 -19.12
CA ALA A 227 -17.25 35.09 -19.90
C ALA A 227 -18.46 35.62 -20.70
N ASP A 228 -18.91 36.88 -20.51
CA ASP A 228 -20.21 37.29 -21.06
C ASP A 228 -20.24 38.54 -21.98
N GLU A 229 -19.09 38.98 -22.48
CA GLU A 229 -19.03 40.05 -23.50
C GLU A 229 -18.13 39.68 -24.69
N ARG A 230 -18.50 38.64 -25.44
CA ARG A 230 -18.04 38.46 -26.83
C ARG A 230 -19.19 38.09 -27.76
N HIS A 231 -20.11 39.03 -27.95
CA HIS A 231 -20.90 39.10 -29.17
C HIS A 231 -21.26 40.56 -29.48
N GLY A 232 -20.62 41.14 -30.49
CA GLY A 232 -20.95 42.47 -30.97
C GLY A 232 -19.86 43.07 -31.87
N SER A 233 -20.05 42.91 -33.18
CA SER A 233 -19.34 43.54 -34.29
C SER A 233 -18.83 44.97 -34.04
N GLN A 234 -17.63 45.32 -34.53
CA GLN A 234 -17.43 45.91 -35.87
C GLN A 234 -16.02 46.52 -36.00
N GLU A 235 -15.49 46.41 -37.22
CA GLU A 235 -14.24 46.91 -37.77
C GLU A 235 -13.93 48.39 -37.43
N VAL A 236 -12.63 48.77 -37.46
CA VAL A 236 -12.07 49.81 -38.37
C VAL A 236 -10.65 50.29 -37.91
N THR A 237 -9.67 50.01 -38.78
CA THR A 237 -8.46 50.80 -39.16
C THR A 237 -7.26 51.07 -38.21
N GLU A 238 -6.11 50.61 -38.73
CA GLU A 238 -4.86 51.34 -39.02
C GLU A 238 -3.78 51.65 -37.95
N ARG A 239 -2.62 50.99 -38.15
CA ARG A 239 -1.23 51.52 -38.30
C ARG A 239 -0.84 52.77 -37.48
N ARG A 240 0.23 52.69 -36.66
CA ARG A 240 1.66 52.88 -37.02
C ARG A 240 2.54 53.01 -35.76
N ASP A 241 3.79 52.61 -35.91
CA ASP A 241 4.92 52.76 -34.98
C ASP A 241 5.24 54.21 -34.58
N THR A 242 5.76 54.43 -33.35
CA THR A 242 7.01 55.18 -33.06
C THR A 242 7.40 55.20 -31.56
N LYS A 243 8.47 54.46 -31.25
CA LYS A 243 9.67 54.80 -30.44
C LYS A 243 9.63 55.91 -29.35
N LYS A 244 10.09 55.49 -28.14
CA LYS A 244 10.86 56.21 -27.08
C LYS A 244 10.11 57.23 -26.18
N THR A 245 10.10 57.01 -24.86
CA THR A 245 11.05 57.55 -23.84
C THR A 245 10.46 57.44 -22.42
N SER A 246 11.28 56.99 -21.45
CA SER A 246 11.24 57.24 -19.98
C SER A 246 9.96 57.02 -19.16
N MET A 247 10.06 56.06 -18.23
CA MET A 247 9.60 55.99 -16.81
C MET A 247 8.75 57.14 -16.23
N PRO A 248 8.05 56.94 -15.08
CA PRO A 248 7.39 55.73 -14.55
C PRO A 248 5.96 56.07 -14.09
N LYS A 249 4.97 55.21 -14.35
CA LYS A 249 3.67 55.32 -13.66
C LYS A 249 2.83 54.07 -13.81
N GLY A 250 2.27 53.67 -12.67
CA GLY A 250 0.88 53.21 -12.60
C GLY A 250 0.75 51.71 -12.49
N LEU A 251 0.48 51.25 -11.26
CA LEU A 251 -0.40 50.14 -10.90
C LEU A 251 -0.56 49.06 -12.00
N GLY A 252 0.38 48.13 -12.04
CA GLY A 252 0.20 46.86 -12.74
C GLY A 252 -0.59 45.89 -11.86
N THR A 253 -1.71 45.45 -12.41
CA THR A 253 -2.64 44.37 -12.04
C THR A 253 -1.93 43.14 -11.45
N ASP A 254 -2.51 42.59 -10.38
CA ASP A 254 -1.88 41.57 -9.51
C ASP A 254 -1.95 40.12 -10.05
N GLU A 255 -2.68 39.83 -11.13
CA GLU A 255 -2.77 38.46 -11.65
C GLU A 255 -1.65 38.08 -12.65
N ASP A 256 -1.16 39.01 -13.48
CA ASP A 256 -0.02 38.75 -14.37
C ASP A 256 1.31 38.63 -13.59
N LYS A 257 1.36 39.20 -12.37
CA LYS A 257 2.52 39.10 -11.47
C LYS A 257 2.66 37.73 -10.80
N LEU A 258 1.58 36.97 -10.60
CA LEU A 258 1.63 35.74 -9.79
C LEU A 258 2.35 34.58 -10.51
N LEU A 259 2.24 34.50 -11.84
CA LEU A 259 3.02 33.55 -12.64
C LEU A 259 4.44 34.04 -12.91
N GLU A 260 4.66 35.36 -13.01
CA GLU A 260 5.99 35.96 -13.08
C GLU A 260 6.78 35.80 -11.75
N ASP A 261 6.10 35.78 -10.60
CA ASP A 261 6.69 35.69 -9.25
C ASP A 261 7.37 34.33 -8.98
N GLN A 262 6.85 33.24 -9.53
CA GLN A 262 7.45 31.91 -9.29
C GLN A 262 8.71 31.71 -10.15
N ASP A 263 8.66 32.09 -11.42
CA ASP A 263 9.80 32.04 -12.32
C ASP A 263 10.88 33.07 -11.94
N SER A 264 10.49 34.22 -11.39
CA SER A 264 11.43 35.22 -10.89
C SER A 264 12.13 34.76 -9.61
N PHE A 265 11.44 34.10 -8.68
CA PHE A 265 12.05 33.53 -7.47
C PHE A 265 13.18 32.54 -7.80
N TRP A 266 12.94 31.59 -8.71
CA TRP A 266 13.97 30.62 -9.09
C TRP A 266 15.14 31.25 -9.83
N LYS A 267 14.88 32.28 -10.66
CA LYS A 267 15.94 33.08 -11.30
C LYS A 267 16.77 33.83 -10.28
N GLU A 268 16.14 34.47 -9.30
CA GLU A 268 16.83 35.20 -8.23
C GLU A 268 17.62 34.25 -7.31
N LEU A 269 17.06 33.09 -6.97
CA LEU A 269 17.75 32.07 -6.20
C LEU A 269 19.00 31.55 -6.92
N GLY A 270 18.91 31.33 -8.24
CA GLY A 270 20.06 30.95 -9.07
C GLY A 270 21.12 32.07 -9.15
N GLN A 271 20.71 33.33 -9.16
CA GLN A 271 21.62 34.47 -9.07
C GLN A 271 22.34 34.52 -7.72
N ILE A 272 21.63 34.26 -6.61
CA ILE A 272 22.22 34.20 -5.27
C ILE A 272 23.21 33.04 -5.15
N GLU A 273 22.86 31.86 -5.66
CA GLU A 273 23.73 30.68 -5.65
C GLU A 273 25.04 30.95 -6.42
N THR A 274 24.93 31.50 -7.63
CA THR A 274 26.10 31.82 -8.46
C THR A 274 26.95 32.93 -7.84
N ALA A 275 26.34 33.97 -7.29
CA ALA A 275 27.06 35.04 -6.58
C ALA A 275 27.81 34.50 -5.36
N HIS A 276 27.19 33.59 -4.58
CA HIS A 276 27.83 32.96 -3.43
C HIS A 276 29.03 32.10 -3.84
N ILE A 277 28.88 31.27 -4.89
CA ILE A 277 29.97 30.45 -5.44
C ILE A 277 31.16 31.34 -5.85
N CYS A 278 30.89 32.42 -6.59
CA CYS A 278 31.92 33.35 -7.05
C CYS A 278 32.64 34.02 -5.87
N ALA A 279 31.90 34.60 -4.94
CA ALA A 279 32.46 35.27 -3.76
C ALA A 279 33.30 34.29 -2.92
N ARG A 280 32.80 33.07 -2.70
CA ARG A 280 33.50 32.06 -1.90
C ARG A 280 34.78 31.57 -2.57
N ARG A 281 34.75 31.39 -3.90
CA ARG A 281 35.94 31.06 -4.70
C ARG A 281 37.01 32.15 -4.59
N GLU A 282 36.61 33.41 -4.69
CA GLU A 282 37.53 34.55 -4.54
C GLU A 282 38.16 34.59 -3.15
N VAL A 283 37.39 34.35 -2.10
CA VAL A 283 37.91 34.27 -0.71
C VAL A 283 38.95 33.16 -0.58
N ILE A 284 38.70 31.97 -1.13
CA ILE A 284 39.65 30.84 -1.04
C ILE A 284 40.94 31.16 -1.80
N VAL A 285 40.84 31.68 -3.03
CA VAL A 285 42.00 32.02 -3.85
C VAL A 285 42.82 33.15 -3.23
N THR A 286 42.17 34.17 -2.68
CA THR A 286 42.86 35.29 -2.02
C THR A 286 43.52 34.85 -0.71
N ALA A 287 42.85 34.03 0.11
CA ALA A 287 43.44 33.46 1.32
C ALA A 287 44.68 32.62 1.01
N ALA A 288 44.62 31.76 -0.01
CA ALA A 288 45.77 30.95 -0.43
C ALA A 288 46.95 31.82 -0.91
N LYS A 289 46.68 32.91 -1.65
CA LYS A 289 47.72 33.87 -2.06
C LYS A 289 48.35 34.59 -0.87
N VAL A 290 47.56 34.98 0.13
CA VAL A 290 48.05 35.65 1.33
C VAL A 290 48.93 34.71 2.15
N GLU A 291 48.49 33.47 2.38
CA GLU A 291 49.30 32.46 3.09
C GLU A 291 50.58 32.11 2.31
N GLY A 292 50.50 32.01 0.98
CA GLY A 292 51.68 31.81 0.13
C GLY A 292 52.68 32.97 0.23
N ALA A 293 52.21 34.22 0.20
CA ALA A 293 53.06 35.39 0.37
C ALA A 293 53.69 35.45 1.77
N ARG A 294 52.94 35.05 2.80
CA ARG A 294 53.45 34.96 4.17
C ARG A 294 54.55 33.90 4.28
N ALA A 295 54.33 32.70 3.76
CA ALA A 295 55.32 31.64 3.77
C ALA A 295 56.60 32.02 2.99
N ALA A 296 56.44 32.71 1.85
CA ALA A 296 57.56 33.23 1.07
C ALA A 296 58.38 34.27 1.86
N LEU A 297 57.70 35.16 2.60
CA LEU A 297 58.35 36.16 3.44
C LEU A 297 59.09 35.52 4.62
N GLU A 298 58.48 34.53 5.29
CA GLU A 298 59.14 33.77 6.35
C GLU A 298 60.36 32.98 5.82
N TRP A 299 60.24 32.36 4.64
CA TRP A 299 61.37 31.67 4.01
C TRP A 299 62.49 32.64 3.67
N ALA A 300 62.18 33.78 3.04
CA ALA A 300 63.17 34.80 2.72
C ALA A 300 63.91 35.31 3.98
N GLN A 301 63.19 35.53 5.09
CA GLN A 301 63.80 35.92 6.36
C GLN A 301 64.76 34.85 6.91
N ARG A 302 64.36 33.58 6.91
CA ARG A 302 65.22 32.46 7.36
C ARG A 302 66.46 32.31 6.49
N THR A 303 66.30 32.41 5.17
CA THR A 303 67.42 32.26 4.22
C THR A 303 68.40 33.44 4.33
N LEU A 304 67.90 34.66 4.57
CA LEU A 304 68.75 35.84 4.76
C LEU A 304 69.61 35.71 6.02
N GLN A 305 69.03 35.22 7.13
CA GLN A 305 69.78 34.90 8.36
C GLN A 305 70.84 33.81 8.11
N ALA A 306 70.49 32.73 7.40
CA ALA A 306 71.45 31.66 7.10
C ALA A 306 72.60 32.10 6.16
N LEU A 307 72.35 33.04 5.25
CA LEU A 307 73.37 33.62 4.37
C LEU A 307 74.35 34.53 5.13
N GLU A 308 73.88 35.24 6.16
CA GLU A 308 74.73 36.02 7.07
C GLU A 308 75.70 35.12 7.85
N ASP A 309 75.29 33.89 8.19
CA ASP A 309 76.10 32.92 8.94
C ASP A 309 77.10 32.13 8.09
N ASN A 310 76.70 31.61 6.90
CA ASN A 310 77.59 30.76 6.09
C ASN A 310 77.23 30.72 4.58
N GLN A 311 77.62 31.77 3.86
CA GLN A 311 77.20 32.07 2.49
C GLN A 311 77.48 30.96 1.45
N GLN A 312 78.69 30.38 1.45
CA GLN A 312 79.10 29.36 0.45
C GLN A 312 78.38 28.01 0.61
N ALA A 313 78.01 27.65 1.84
CA ALA A 313 77.31 26.39 2.11
C ALA A 313 75.85 26.45 1.63
N VAL A 314 75.17 27.57 1.89
CA VAL A 314 73.77 27.80 1.51
C VAL A 314 73.61 27.86 -0.01
N GLU A 315 74.51 28.53 -0.73
CA GLU A 315 74.47 28.59 -2.20
C GLU A 315 74.67 27.22 -2.85
N ALA A 316 75.59 26.40 -2.33
CA ALA A 316 75.82 25.04 -2.83
C ALA A 316 74.60 24.12 -2.59
N GLU A 317 73.95 24.24 -1.43
CA GLU A 317 72.75 23.48 -1.11
C GLU A 317 71.57 23.88 -2.01
N LEU A 318 71.33 25.18 -2.20
CA LEU A 318 70.29 25.69 -3.10
C LEU A 318 70.52 25.25 -4.55
N GLN A 319 71.76 25.27 -5.03
CA GLN A 319 72.11 24.80 -6.38
C GLN A 319 71.88 23.29 -6.52
N SER A 320 72.21 22.50 -5.49
CA SER A 320 71.97 21.06 -5.51
C SER A 320 70.48 20.68 -5.49
N GLN A 321 69.64 21.50 -4.84
CA GLN A 321 68.21 21.24 -4.68
C GLN A 321 67.34 21.89 -5.77
N ALA A 322 67.87 22.84 -6.56
CA ALA A 322 67.11 23.61 -7.55
C ALA A 322 66.29 22.74 -8.52
N ALA A 323 66.88 21.66 -9.05
CA ALA A 323 66.20 20.75 -9.96
C ALA A 323 65.07 19.95 -9.28
N VAL A 324 65.24 19.62 -7.99
CA VAL A 324 64.22 18.91 -7.20
C VAL A 324 63.05 19.85 -6.90
N LEU A 325 63.34 21.07 -6.46
CA LEU A 325 62.34 22.11 -6.18
C LEU A 325 61.54 22.50 -7.43
N GLN A 326 62.18 22.56 -8.61
CA GLN A 326 61.48 22.82 -9.88
C GLN A 326 60.49 21.72 -10.24
N ARG A 327 60.85 20.44 -10.06
CA ARG A 327 59.91 19.32 -10.27
C ARG A 327 58.75 19.35 -9.29
N GLN A 328 59.03 19.63 -8.02
CA GLN A 328 58.00 19.76 -6.98
C GLN A 328 57.06 20.94 -7.27
N LEU A 329 57.58 22.09 -7.70
CA LEU A 329 56.76 23.22 -8.13
C LEU A 329 55.85 22.86 -9.29
N HIS A 330 56.33 22.10 -10.27
CA HIS A 330 55.50 21.67 -11.40
C HIS A 330 54.37 20.72 -10.95
N ALA A 331 54.69 19.74 -10.09
CA ALA A 331 53.68 18.85 -9.50
C ALA A 331 52.63 19.63 -8.69
N LEU A 332 53.06 20.56 -7.84
CA LEU A 332 52.14 21.41 -7.06
C LEU A 332 51.26 22.30 -7.95
N HIS A 333 51.77 22.84 -9.06
CA HIS A 333 50.94 23.57 -10.01
C HIS A 333 49.86 22.69 -10.64
N LEU A 334 50.20 21.44 -11.01
CA LEU A 334 49.23 20.48 -11.52
C LEU A 334 48.15 20.19 -10.47
N ASP A 335 48.55 19.91 -9.22
CA ASP A 335 47.61 19.65 -8.12
C ASP A 335 46.70 20.85 -7.84
N ILE A 336 47.23 22.08 -7.85
CA ILE A 336 46.45 23.31 -7.67
C ILE A 336 45.43 23.47 -8.81
N THR A 337 45.86 23.26 -10.07
CA THR A 337 44.94 23.37 -11.20
C THR A 337 43.84 22.32 -11.12
N GLN A 338 44.18 21.06 -10.82
CA GLN A 338 43.21 19.98 -10.65
C GLN A 338 42.23 20.26 -9.50
N THR A 339 42.71 20.83 -8.39
CA THR A 339 41.87 21.20 -7.26
C THR A 339 40.90 22.32 -7.64
N LEU A 340 41.37 23.36 -8.34
CA LEU A 340 40.54 24.50 -8.75
C LEU A 340 39.51 24.14 -9.82
N THR A 341 39.81 23.21 -10.72
CA THR A 341 38.91 22.85 -11.84
C THR A 341 37.97 21.70 -11.51
N HIS A 342 38.39 20.71 -10.73
CA HIS A 342 37.61 19.49 -10.52
C HIS A 342 37.08 19.32 -9.10
N GLN A 343 37.86 19.67 -8.08
CA GLN A 343 37.48 19.39 -6.69
C GLN A 343 36.70 20.54 -6.05
N LEU A 344 37.11 21.78 -6.30
CA LEU A 344 36.52 22.96 -5.67
C LEU A 344 35.10 23.31 -6.19
N PRO A 345 34.79 23.27 -7.50
CA PRO A 345 33.46 23.62 -7.98
C PRO A 345 32.29 22.80 -7.38
N PRO A 346 32.35 21.46 -7.27
CA PRO A 346 31.24 20.71 -6.67
C PRO A 346 31.08 20.99 -5.17
N LEU A 347 32.17 21.27 -4.45
CA LEU A 347 32.11 21.63 -3.03
C LEU A 347 31.45 23.01 -2.84
N LEU A 348 31.80 23.98 -3.68
CA LEU A 348 31.18 25.31 -3.65
C LEU A 348 29.70 25.26 -4.03
N GLN A 349 29.31 24.42 -5.00
CA GLN A 349 27.91 24.19 -5.34
C GLN A 349 27.14 23.59 -4.14
N ALA A 350 27.71 22.59 -3.45
CA ALA A 350 27.08 22.01 -2.27
C ALA A 350 26.94 23.03 -1.12
N GLU A 351 27.96 23.86 -0.88
CA GLU A 351 27.93 24.94 0.12
C GLU A 351 26.86 26.00 -0.24
N ALA A 352 26.81 26.43 -1.50
CA ALA A 352 25.85 27.43 -1.98
C ALA A 352 24.40 26.93 -1.89
N ARG A 353 24.14 25.67 -2.26
CA ARG A 353 22.82 25.05 -2.05
C ARG A 353 22.43 25.04 -0.58
N ARG A 354 23.36 24.70 0.32
CA ARG A 354 23.13 24.73 1.77
C ARG A 354 22.81 26.15 2.26
N PHE A 355 23.48 27.15 1.72
CA PHE A 355 23.21 28.56 2.01
C PHE A 355 21.81 28.99 1.55
N CYS A 356 21.32 28.47 0.42
CA CYS A 356 19.99 28.76 -0.12
C CYS A 356 18.84 28.02 0.60
N LEU A 357 19.11 26.96 1.36
CA LEU A 357 18.08 26.15 2.04
C LEU A 357 17.10 26.96 2.91
N PRO A 358 17.53 27.91 3.77
CA PRO A 358 16.61 28.69 4.59
C PRO A 358 15.67 29.58 3.78
N ILE A 359 16.13 30.09 2.63
CA ILE A 359 15.33 30.90 1.70
C ILE A 359 14.23 30.04 1.08
N MET A 360 14.61 28.86 0.58
CA MET A 360 13.66 27.88 0.05
C MET A 360 12.64 27.45 1.10
N HIS A 361 13.09 27.13 2.31
CA HIS A 361 12.20 26.75 3.41
C HIS A 361 11.16 27.83 3.72
N LYS A 362 11.58 29.10 3.77
CA LYS A 362 10.67 30.23 3.98
C LYS A 362 9.67 30.39 2.84
N HIS A 363 10.11 30.25 1.59
CA HIS A 363 9.22 30.29 0.43
C HIS A 363 8.16 29.19 0.47
N PHE A 364 8.56 27.94 0.70
CA PHE A 364 7.62 26.82 0.85
C PHE A 364 6.68 27.01 2.05
N SER A 365 7.16 27.56 3.16
CA SER A 365 6.30 27.85 4.32
C SER A 365 5.21 28.88 3.98
N LEU A 366 5.53 29.91 3.20
CA LEU A 366 4.57 30.90 2.73
C LEU A 366 3.57 30.27 1.75
N GLU A 367 4.04 29.42 0.85
CA GLU A 367 3.17 28.73 -0.11
C GLU A 367 2.21 27.76 0.59
N VAL A 368 2.70 27.01 1.59
CA VAL A 368 1.86 26.17 2.44
C VAL A 368 0.81 27.00 3.17
N ALA A 369 1.17 28.16 3.73
CA ALA A 369 0.22 29.03 4.41
C ALA A 369 -0.85 29.59 3.45
N ARG A 370 -0.47 29.93 2.21
CA ARG A 370 -1.40 30.33 1.15
C ARG A 370 -2.37 29.20 0.81
N LEU A 371 -1.85 28.00 0.57
CA LEU A 371 -2.65 26.81 0.25
C LEU A 371 -3.58 26.40 1.39
N GLN A 372 -3.17 26.56 2.65
CA GLN A 372 -4.02 26.32 3.81
C GLN A 372 -5.18 27.32 3.89
N ASN A 373 -4.93 28.59 3.58
CA ASN A 373 -5.98 29.61 3.53
C ASN A 373 -6.97 29.33 2.40
N THR A 374 -6.49 28.96 1.21
CA THR A 374 -7.38 28.58 0.09
C THR A 374 -8.20 27.33 0.43
N ALA A 375 -7.58 26.30 1.00
CA ALA A 375 -8.27 25.09 1.45
C ALA A 375 -9.37 25.42 2.47
N ARG A 376 -9.08 26.26 3.47
CA ARG A 376 -10.07 26.70 4.44
C ARG A 376 -11.26 27.43 3.78
N ARG A 377 -10.99 28.33 2.84
CA ARG A 377 -12.06 29.04 2.11
C ARG A 377 -12.90 28.10 1.25
N GLN A 378 -12.27 27.08 0.66
CA GLN A 378 -12.97 26.03 -0.09
C GLN A 378 -13.86 25.18 0.82
N GLU A 379 -13.39 24.81 2.02
CA GLU A 379 -14.21 24.11 3.02
C GLU A 379 -15.41 24.94 3.46
N GLU A 380 -15.22 26.23 3.69
CA GLU A 380 -16.30 27.16 4.00
C GLU A 380 -17.31 27.19 2.83
N ALA A 381 -16.88 27.41 1.59
CA ALA A 381 -17.75 27.38 0.41
C ALA A 381 -18.51 26.04 0.26
N ALA A 382 -17.82 24.91 0.46
CA ALA A 382 -18.42 23.59 0.39
C ALA A 382 -19.49 23.41 1.48
N ALA A 383 -19.25 23.89 2.70
CA ALA A 383 -20.23 23.82 3.79
C ALA A 383 -21.50 24.62 3.48
N TRP A 384 -21.36 25.81 2.88
CA TRP A 384 -22.50 26.62 2.41
C TRP A 384 -23.32 25.87 1.35
N LEU A 385 -22.67 25.36 0.31
CA LEU A 385 -23.33 24.63 -0.77
C LEU A 385 -23.99 23.33 -0.28
N LEU A 386 -23.31 22.56 0.59
CA LEU A 386 -23.88 21.34 1.18
C LEU A 386 -25.10 21.64 2.06
N SER A 387 -25.05 22.74 2.83
CA SER A 387 -26.20 23.17 3.64
C SER A 387 -27.40 23.53 2.75
N GLN A 388 -27.19 24.33 1.70
CA GLN A 388 -28.23 24.67 0.73
C GLN A 388 -28.79 23.43 0.03
N HIS A 389 -27.91 22.56 -0.47
CA HIS A 389 -28.30 21.32 -1.14
C HIS A 389 -29.14 20.42 -0.22
N SER A 390 -28.71 20.24 1.04
CA SER A 390 -29.46 19.41 2.01
C SER A 390 -30.86 19.94 2.30
N ARG A 391 -31.06 21.26 2.34
CA ARG A 391 -32.38 21.88 2.52
C ARG A 391 -33.28 21.64 1.31
N LEU A 392 -32.75 21.81 0.10
CA LEU A 392 -33.46 21.54 -1.15
C LEU A 392 -33.82 20.05 -1.30
N ASP A 393 -32.92 19.13 -0.93
CA ASP A 393 -33.19 17.70 -0.96
C ASP A 393 -34.32 17.30 -0.02
N LEU A 394 -34.35 17.85 1.20
CA LEU A 394 -35.44 17.62 2.15
C LEU A 394 -36.79 18.08 1.59
N LEU A 395 -36.82 19.25 0.95
CA LEU A 395 -38.02 19.76 0.28
C LEU A 395 -38.47 18.82 -0.85
N GLU A 396 -37.53 18.37 -1.68
CA GLU A 396 -37.81 17.46 -2.79
C GLU A 396 -38.35 16.11 -2.31
N LEU A 397 -37.75 15.54 -1.26
CA LEU A 397 -38.21 14.28 -0.66
C LEU A 397 -39.64 14.40 -0.11
N GLN A 398 -39.96 15.51 0.54
CA GLN A 398 -41.31 15.76 1.04
C GLN A 398 -42.32 15.90 -0.11
N LEU A 399 -41.99 16.63 -1.17
CA LEU A 399 -42.83 16.75 -2.37
C LEU A 399 -43.05 15.39 -3.07
N LYS A 400 -41.99 14.58 -3.19
CA LYS A 400 -42.07 13.21 -3.75
C LYS A 400 -42.98 12.32 -2.93
N ARG A 401 -42.90 12.39 -1.59
CA ARG A 401 -43.78 11.64 -0.70
C ARG A 401 -45.24 12.07 -0.87
N GLU A 402 -45.52 13.37 -0.87
CA GLU A 402 -46.88 13.88 -1.01
C GLU A 402 -47.51 13.54 -2.36
N ARG A 403 -46.72 13.59 -3.45
CA ARG A 403 -47.19 13.14 -4.76
C ARG A 403 -47.69 11.70 -4.70
N LYS A 404 -46.91 10.78 -4.09
CA LYS A 404 -47.32 9.37 -3.94
C LYS A 404 -48.61 9.23 -3.12
N GLU A 405 -48.73 9.98 -2.02
CA GLU A 405 -49.94 9.95 -1.18
C GLU A 405 -51.17 10.48 -1.94
N LEU A 406 -51.02 11.52 -2.76
CA LEU A 406 -52.09 12.08 -3.59
C LEU A 406 -52.48 11.14 -4.75
N GLU A 407 -51.51 10.52 -5.42
CA GLU A 407 -51.75 9.51 -6.46
C GLU A 407 -52.54 8.32 -5.90
N GLN A 408 -52.19 7.85 -4.70
CA GLN A 408 -52.94 6.79 -4.01
C GLN A 408 -54.37 7.24 -3.71
N LYS A 409 -54.57 8.44 -3.17
CA LYS A 409 -55.91 9.00 -2.90
C LYS A 409 -56.75 9.13 -4.18
N ALA A 410 -56.14 9.57 -5.28
CA ALA A 410 -56.80 9.67 -6.58
C ALA A 410 -57.26 8.29 -7.09
N ALA A 411 -56.42 7.27 -6.99
CA ALA A 411 -56.79 5.90 -7.36
C ALA A 411 -57.96 5.35 -6.52
N TRP A 412 -57.99 5.66 -5.21
CA TRP A 412 -59.13 5.31 -4.36
C TRP A 412 -60.43 6.02 -4.78
N LEU A 413 -60.36 7.30 -5.12
CA LEU A 413 -61.51 8.07 -5.59
C LEU A 413 -62.06 7.53 -6.92
N GLU A 414 -61.18 7.20 -7.87
CA GLU A 414 -61.58 6.59 -9.14
C GLU A 414 -62.28 5.23 -8.93
N LYS A 415 -61.80 4.43 -7.97
CA LYS A 415 -62.46 3.18 -7.58
C LYS A 415 -63.85 3.40 -6.97
N ILE A 416 -64.02 4.44 -6.15
CA ILE A 416 -65.34 4.78 -5.59
C ILE A 416 -66.28 5.28 -6.69
N GLU A 417 -65.77 6.11 -7.61
CA GLU A 417 -66.53 6.63 -8.75
C GLU A 417 -67.03 5.51 -9.66
N THR A 418 -66.18 4.53 -9.96
CA THR A 418 -66.57 3.35 -10.75
C THR A 418 -67.65 2.52 -10.05
N VAL A 419 -67.48 2.21 -8.76
CA VAL A 419 -68.48 1.45 -7.97
C VAL A 419 -69.82 2.19 -7.87
N THR A 420 -69.79 3.51 -7.66
CA THR A 420 -71.01 4.32 -7.58
C THR A 420 -71.70 4.41 -8.93
N ARG A 421 -70.96 4.60 -10.03
CA ARG A 421 -71.51 4.56 -11.40
C ARG A 421 -72.13 3.20 -11.73
N GLU A 422 -71.50 2.10 -11.33
CA GLU A 422 -72.09 0.75 -11.44
C GLU A 422 -73.38 0.60 -10.63
N SER A 423 -73.41 1.10 -9.39
CA SER A 423 -74.65 1.06 -8.60
C SER A 423 -75.77 1.90 -9.23
N GLN A 424 -75.44 3.07 -9.80
CA GLN A 424 -76.39 3.94 -10.46
C GLN A 424 -76.96 3.29 -11.72
N THR A 425 -76.13 2.65 -12.54
CA THR A 425 -76.59 1.90 -13.72
C THR A 425 -77.45 0.69 -13.33
N ARG A 426 -77.11 -0.03 -12.25
CA ARG A 426 -77.97 -1.10 -11.70
C ARG A 426 -79.34 -0.57 -11.25
N LEU A 427 -79.38 0.55 -10.55
CA LEU A 427 -80.62 1.21 -10.12
C LEU A 427 -81.46 1.68 -11.31
N GLN A 428 -80.83 2.29 -12.33
CA GLN A 428 -81.51 2.69 -13.56
C GLN A 428 -82.11 1.49 -14.31
N LYS A 429 -81.39 0.37 -14.41
CA LYS A 429 -81.92 -0.88 -14.99
C LYS A 429 -83.13 -1.41 -14.22
N GLN A 430 -83.09 -1.40 -12.89
CA GLN A 430 -84.26 -1.76 -12.07
C GLN A 430 -85.43 -0.81 -12.32
N GLN A 431 -85.18 0.50 -12.39
CA GLN A 431 -86.24 1.48 -12.63
C GLN A 431 -86.91 1.31 -14.01
N ILE A 432 -86.13 1.00 -15.06
CA ILE A 432 -86.66 0.68 -16.39
C ILE A 432 -87.51 -0.60 -16.35
N TYR A 433 -87.01 -1.66 -15.70
CA TYR A 433 -87.77 -2.90 -15.51
C TYR A 433 -89.14 -2.68 -14.84
N PHE A 434 -89.20 -1.85 -13.78
CA PHE A 434 -90.46 -1.50 -13.12
C PHE A 434 -91.34 -0.53 -13.94
N ARG A 435 -90.75 0.26 -14.84
CA ARG A 435 -91.51 1.14 -15.75
C ARG A 435 -92.20 0.35 -16.86
N ASP A 436 -91.55 -0.68 -17.38
CA ASP A 436 -92.08 -1.56 -18.43
C ASP A 436 -93.09 -2.59 -17.88
N ALA A 437 -93.06 -2.86 -16.56
CA ALA A 437 -94.05 -3.68 -15.86
C ALA A 437 -95.39 -2.96 -15.57
N ARG A 438 -95.63 -1.76 -16.14
CA ARG A 438 -96.96 -1.14 -16.08
C ARG A 438 -97.94 -1.94 -16.94
N PRO A 439 -99.10 -2.37 -16.42
CA PRO A 439 -100.10 -3.05 -17.23
C PRO A 439 -100.54 -2.11 -18.36
N SER A 440 -100.47 -2.61 -19.59
CA SER A 440 -101.10 -1.99 -20.76
C SER A 440 -102.52 -1.58 -20.41
N LYS A 441 -102.84 -0.29 -20.59
CA LYS A 441 -104.19 0.27 -20.44
C LYS A 441 -105.13 -0.36 -21.48
N LYS A 442 -105.66 -1.54 -21.18
CA LYS A 442 -106.91 -2.04 -21.77
C LYS A 442 -107.95 -2.11 -20.64
N GLY A 443 -108.99 -1.31 -20.81
CA GLY A 443 -110.02 -1.09 -19.79
C GLY A 443 -110.75 -2.37 -19.40
N HIS A 444 -110.88 -2.58 -18.10
CA HIS A 444 -111.87 -3.48 -17.52
C HIS A 444 -112.70 -2.69 -16.49
N PRO A 445 -114.03 -2.82 -16.52
CA PRO A 445 -114.92 -2.03 -15.67
C PRO A 445 -114.81 -2.47 -14.21
N HIS A 446 -114.73 -1.49 -13.32
CA HIS A 446 -114.74 -1.70 -11.88
C HIS A 446 -116.03 -2.41 -11.44
N LYS A 447 -115.91 -3.69 -11.07
CA LYS A 447 -116.95 -4.40 -10.34
C LYS A 447 -116.86 -3.98 -8.87
N TRP A 448 -117.86 -3.22 -8.43
CA TRP A 448 -118.13 -3.03 -7.01
C TRP A 448 -118.47 -4.38 -6.39
N ILE A 449 -117.90 -4.65 -5.22
CA ILE A 449 -118.09 -5.88 -4.44
C ILE A 449 -119.55 -5.91 -3.99
N ASP A 450 -120.28 -6.96 -4.38
CA ASP A 450 -121.66 -7.21 -3.99
C ASP A 450 -121.71 -7.55 -2.48
N PRO A 451 -122.63 -7.02 -1.67
CA PRO A 451 -122.75 -7.35 -0.24
C PRO A 451 -123.09 -8.83 0.05
N LYS A 452 -123.24 -9.69 -0.96
CA LYS A 452 -123.30 -11.17 -0.83
C LYS A 452 -121.99 -11.88 -1.21
N ASP A 453 -120.92 -11.14 -1.47
CA ASP A 453 -119.65 -11.67 -1.95
C ASP A 453 -118.84 -12.32 -0.81
N LEU A 454 -118.74 -13.65 -0.87
CA LEU A 454 -118.00 -14.50 0.08
C LEU A 454 -116.48 -14.41 -0.10
N THR A 455 -115.96 -13.50 -0.94
CA THR A 455 -114.51 -13.29 -1.14
C THR A 455 -113.81 -12.86 0.13
N ALA A 456 -114.42 -12.02 0.96
CA ALA A 456 -113.85 -11.64 2.26
C ALA A 456 -113.75 -12.85 3.21
N VAL A 457 -114.76 -13.72 3.20
CA VAL A 457 -114.78 -14.97 3.99
C VAL A 457 -113.74 -15.96 3.47
N ARG A 458 -113.58 -16.10 2.14
CA ARG A 458 -112.55 -16.95 1.52
C ARG A 458 -111.12 -16.46 1.76
N LEU A 459 -110.90 -15.14 1.81
CA LEU A 459 -109.62 -14.55 2.19
C LEU A 459 -109.33 -14.78 3.67
N TRP A 460 -110.35 -14.69 4.52
CA TRP A 460 -110.24 -15.02 5.93
C TRP A 460 -109.93 -16.50 6.14
N ASP A 461 -110.59 -17.41 5.39
CA ASP A 461 -110.29 -18.85 5.41
C ASP A 461 -108.92 -19.19 4.81
N MET A 462 -108.40 -18.42 3.84
CA MET A 462 -107.02 -18.60 3.33
C MET A 462 -105.96 -18.12 4.31
N LEU A 463 -106.24 -17.06 5.07
CA LEU A 463 -105.30 -16.46 6.02
C LEU A 463 -105.34 -17.15 7.39
N MET A 464 -106.50 -17.67 7.80
CA MET A 464 -106.76 -18.22 9.13
C MET A 464 -107.13 -19.72 9.14
N GLY A 465 -107.37 -20.32 7.97
CA GLY A 465 -107.74 -21.73 7.85
C GLY A 465 -106.55 -22.67 8.06
N LYS A 466 -106.70 -23.56 9.04
CA LYS A 466 -105.74 -24.63 9.34
C LYS A 466 -105.63 -25.61 8.18
N ASP A 467 -104.40 -25.78 7.69
CA ASP A 467 -103.85 -26.90 6.94
C ASP A 467 -104.66 -27.44 5.75
N GLN A 468 -104.40 -26.89 4.56
CA GLN A 468 -104.50 -27.66 3.32
C GLN A 468 -103.14 -27.69 2.60
N LYS A 469 -102.63 -28.92 2.45
CA LYS A 469 -101.26 -29.35 2.11
C LYS A 469 -100.72 -28.97 0.72
N LYS A 470 -101.24 -27.94 0.04
CA LYS A 470 -100.68 -27.47 -1.24
C LYS A 470 -100.81 -25.95 -1.37
N GLN A 471 -99.90 -25.21 -0.74
CA GLN A 471 -99.74 -23.78 -1.03
C GLN A 471 -98.75 -23.56 -2.19
N PRO A 472 -99.08 -22.72 -3.19
CA PRO A 472 -98.17 -22.34 -4.28
C PRO A 472 -97.19 -21.21 -3.92
N PHE A 473 -97.25 -20.68 -2.70
CA PHE A 473 -96.35 -19.63 -2.23
C PHE A 473 -95.36 -20.21 -1.22
N ARG A 474 -94.06 -19.88 -1.39
CA ARG A 474 -92.99 -20.27 -0.46
C ARG A 474 -93.39 -19.78 0.93
N SER A 475 -93.58 -20.70 1.87
CA SER A 475 -93.97 -20.37 3.24
C SER A 475 -92.97 -19.39 3.85
N TYR A 476 -93.44 -18.55 4.77
CA TYR A 476 -92.60 -17.63 5.52
C TYR A 476 -91.43 -18.37 6.21
N GLU A 477 -91.66 -19.63 6.60
CA GLU A 477 -90.63 -20.54 7.12
C GLU A 477 -89.52 -20.86 6.12
N ALA A 478 -89.83 -21.05 4.83
CA ALA A 478 -88.80 -21.32 3.81
C ALA A 478 -87.92 -20.10 3.52
N MET A 479 -88.47 -18.88 3.63
CA MET A 479 -87.70 -17.64 3.55
C MET A 479 -86.85 -17.42 4.81
N ALA A 480 -87.42 -17.67 5.99
CA ALA A 480 -86.70 -17.62 7.25
C ALA A 480 -85.52 -18.60 7.27
N ALA A 481 -85.72 -19.83 6.79
CA ALA A 481 -84.66 -20.84 6.70
C ALA A 481 -83.51 -20.41 5.78
N LYS A 482 -83.82 -19.80 4.62
CA LYS A 482 -82.78 -19.26 3.72
C LYS A 482 -82.03 -18.08 4.31
N TYR A 483 -82.71 -17.21 5.05
CA TYR A 483 -82.08 -16.11 5.75
C TYR A 483 -81.15 -16.62 6.86
N SER A 484 -81.58 -17.64 7.62
CA SER A 484 -80.74 -18.30 8.61
C SER A 484 -79.51 -18.96 8.00
N GLN A 485 -79.65 -19.62 6.85
CA GLN A 485 -78.53 -20.20 6.09
C GLN A 485 -77.52 -19.13 5.68
N LEU A 486 -77.99 -18.00 5.12
CA LEU A 486 -77.12 -16.91 4.68
C LEU A 486 -76.35 -16.26 5.84
N VAL A 487 -77.00 -16.14 7.01
CA VAL A 487 -76.35 -15.64 8.23
C VAL A 487 -75.28 -16.61 8.73
N GLN A 488 -75.49 -17.93 8.60
CA GLN A 488 -74.48 -18.93 8.94
C GLN A 488 -73.30 -18.89 7.95
N ASP A 489 -73.57 -18.79 6.65
CA ASP A 489 -72.54 -18.70 5.62
C ASP A 489 -71.69 -17.43 5.78
N LYS A 490 -72.32 -16.29 6.10
CA LYS A 490 -71.61 -15.05 6.42
C LYS A 490 -70.67 -15.24 7.61
N ARG A 491 -71.14 -15.84 8.71
CA ARG A 491 -70.29 -16.12 9.88
C ARG A 491 -69.15 -17.07 9.56
N ALA A 492 -69.38 -18.08 8.71
CA ALA A 492 -68.35 -19.01 8.30
C ALA A 492 -67.25 -18.33 7.47
N LEU A 493 -67.63 -17.40 6.58
CA LEU A 493 -66.67 -16.61 5.80
C LEU A 493 -65.92 -15.59 6.64
N GLU A 494 -66.58 -14.91 7.58
CA GLU A 494 -65.93 -14.01 8.55
C GLU A 494 -64.90 -14.79 9.40
N ALA A 495 -65.24 -15.99 9.86
CA ALA A 495 -64.30 -16.86 10.59
C ALA A 495 -63.13 -17.35 9.72
N GLN A 496 -63.32 -17.57 8.41
CA GLN A 496 -62.22 -17.90 7.49
C GLN A 496 -61.30 -16.72 7.17
N LEU A 497 -61.82 -15.49 7.23
CA LEU A 497 -61.06 -14.25 7.04
C LEU A 497 -60.29 -13.84 8.30
N GLU A 498 -60.84 -14.11 9.48
CA GLU A 498 -60.14 -13.93 10.76
C GLU A 498 -59.14 -15.05 11.06
N ALA A 499 -59.24 -16.20 10.39
CA ALA A 499 -58.26 -17.27 10.52
C ALA A 499 -56.91 -16.82 9.93
N PRO A 500 -55.81 -16.83 10.72
CA PRO A 500 -54.50 -16.44 10.23
C PRO A 500 -54.06 -17.34 9.07
N LEU A 501 -53.66 -16.71 7.96
CA LEU A 501 -53.22 -17.41 6.76
C LEU A 501 -52.00 -18.29 7.11
N PRO A 502 -52.01 -19.62 6.89
CA PRO A 502 -50.91 -20.51 7.28
C PRO A 502 -49.56 -20.15 6.64
N GLN A 503 -49.60 -19.43 5.51
CA GLN A 503 -48.42 -18.95 4.81
C GLN A 503 -47.77 -17.74 5.50
N ALA A 504 -48.51 -16.93 6.26
CA ALA A 504 -47.97 -15.77 6.96
C ALA A 504 -47.03 -16.19 8.09
N SER A 505 -47.41 -17.19 8.89
CA SER A 505 -46.54 -17.74 9.94
C SER A 505 -45.29 -18.43 9.37
N ALA A 506 -45.42 -19.09 8.22
CA ALA A 506 -44.26 -19.67 7.53
C ALA A 506 -43.31 -18.57 7.01
N LEU A 507 -43.85 -17.49 6.44
CA LEU A 507 -43.07 -16.36 5.96
C LEU A 507 -42.38 -15.61 7.11
N GLU A 508 -43.10 -15.35 8.20
CA GLU A 508 -42.56 -14.73 9.41
C GLU A 508 -41.42 -15.57 10.00
N SER A 509 -41.60 -16.89 10.10
CA SER A 509 -40.54 -17.80 10.57
C SER A 509 -39.31 -17.76 9.65
N SER A 510 -39.51 -17.69 8.32
CA SER A 510 -38.41 -17.60 7.36
C SER A 510 -37.68 -16.25 7.44
N MET A 511 -38.43 -15.18 7.72
CA MET A 511 -37.88 -13.83 7.86
C MET A 511 -37.10 -13.70 9.17
N GLU A 512 -37.57 -14.31 10.27
CA GLU A 512 -36.83 -14.42 11.53
C GLU A 512 -35.53 -15.21 11.38
N VAL A 513 -35.54 -16.34 10.66
CA VAL A 513 -34.32 -17.12 10.39
C VAL A 513 -33.30 -16.30 9.61
N LEU A 514 -33.72 -15.59 8.56
CA LEU A 514 -32.83 -14.70 7.79
C LEU A 514 -32.33 -13.53 8.63
N TYR A 515 -33.19 -12.97 9.49
CA TYR A 515 -32.80 -11.90 10.41
C TYR A 515 -31.71 -12.36 11.38
N HIS A 516 -31.85 -13.56 11.95
CA HIS A 516 -30.85 -14.14 12.84
C HIS A 516 -29.55 -14.57 12.14
N GLN A 517 -29.58 -14.82 10.83
CA GLN A 517 -28.37 -15.11 10.05
C GLN A 517 -27.59 -13.85 9.66
N LEU A 518 -28.29 -12.73 9.44
CA LEU A 518 -27.67 -11.46 9.03
C LEU A 518 -27.25 -10.60 10.23
N TYR A 519 -27.88 -10.80 11.39
CA TYR A 519 -27.65 -10.00 12.59
C TYR A 519 -27.25 -10.86 13.77
N ASN A 520 -26.17 -10.44 14.44
CA ASN A 520 -25.74 -11.03 15.70
C ASN A 520 -26.73 -10.77 16.84
N SER A 521 -26.54 -11.46 17.97
CA SER A 521 -27.28 -11.25 19.23
C SER A 521 -27.28 -9.80 19.76
N SER A 522 -26.42 -8.94 19.21
CA SER A 522 -26.32 -7.50 19.47
C SER A 522 -27.00 -6.60 18.41
N ASN A 523 -27.75 -7.16 17.46
CA ASN A 523 -28.38 -6.47 16.32
C ASN A 523 -27.38 -5.71 15.41
N GLN A 524 -26.17 -6.24 15.25
CA GLN A 524 -25.17 -5.72 14.30
C GLN A 524 -25.10 -6.62 13.07
N LEU A 525 -25.05 -5.99 11.89
CA LEU A 525 -25.01 -6.66 10.59
C LEU A 525 -23.67 -7.42 10.45
N GLN A 526 -23.71 -8.75 10.34
CA GLN A 526 -22.54 -9.57 10.08
C GLN A 526 -22.28 -9.62 8.58
N LEU A 527 -21.20 -8.97 8.15
CA LEU A 527 -20.72 -8.98 6.76
C LEU A 527 -19.83 -10.19 6.43
N SER A 528 -19.47 -11.00 7.43
CA SER A 528 -18.64 -12.20 7.30
C SER A 528 -19.33 -13.41 7.93
N SER A 529 -19.27 -14.57 7.27
CA SER A 529 -19.85 -15.81 7.83
C SER A 529 -19.12 -16.20 9.12
N PRO A 530 -19.82 -16.83 10.08
CA PRO A 530 -19.21 -17.29 11.33
C PRO A 530 -18.01 -18.21 11.10
N GLU A 531 -18.03 -19.03 10.04
CA GLU A 531 -16.93 -19.92 9.65
C GLU A 531 -15.66 -19.14 9.27
N ILE A 532 -15.80 -18.02 8.54
CA ILE A 532 -14.67 -17.16 8.17
C ILE A 532 -14.14 -16.43 9.42
N SER A 533 -15.02 -16.02 10.32
CA SER A 533 -14.63 -15.40 11.59
C SER A 533 -13.85 -16.38 12.49
N GLU A 534 -14.27 -17.65 12.55
CA GLU A 534 -13.56 -18.69 13.30
C GLU A 534 -12.19 -18.99 12.68
N LEU A 535 -12.10 -19.09 11.35
CA LEU A 535 -10.82 -19.28 10.66
C LEU A 535 -9.86 -18.09 10.89
N MET A 536 -10.38 -16.86 10.86
CA MET A 536 -9.59 -15.67 11.15
C MET A 536 -9.10 -15.66 12.60
N GLN A 537 -9.95 -16.02 13.56
CA GLN A 537 -9.54 -16.16 14.97
C GLN A 537 -8.49 -17.25 15.16
N GLN A 538 -8.64 -18.40 14.50
CA GLN A 538 -7.64 -19.46 14.53
C GLN A 538 -6.30 -19.00 13.94
N LEU A 539 -6.34 -18.21 12.86
CA LEU A 539 -5.15 -17.65 12.24
C LEU A 539 -4.44 -16.67 13.19
N THR A 540 -5.19 -15.79 13.86
CA THR A 540 -4.66 -14.86 14.86
C THR A 540 -4.04 -15.61 16.05
N ILE A 541 -4.69 -16.68 16.55
CA ILE A 541 -4.13 -17.50 17.63
C ILE A 541 -2.81 -18.17 17.19
N MET A 542 -2.75 -18.65 15.95
CA MET A 542 -1.54 -19.28 15.41
C MET A 542 -0.41 -18.27 15.19
N GLU A 543 -0.75 -17.07 14.74
CA GLU A 543 0.18 -15.95 14.61
C GLU A 543 0.75 -15.55 15.98
N ASP A 544 -0.09 -15.40 17.01
CA ASP A 544 0.33 -15.10 18.37
C ASP A 544 1.23 -16.20 18.97
N ASP A 545 0.91 -17.49 18.75
CA ASP A 545 1.75 -18.63 19.17
C ASP A 545 3.13 -18.60 18.49
N LEU A 546 3.18 -18.27 17.20
CA LEU A 546 4.43 -18.16 16.46
C LEU A 546 5.27 -16.99 16.95
N TYR A 547 4.65 -15.84 17.21
CA TYR A 547 5.32 -14.69 17.81
C TYR A 547 5.87 -15.02 19.21
N GLN A 548 5.13 -15.74 20.03
CA GLN A 548 5.59 -16.15 21.35
C GLN A 548 6.81 -17.09 21.23
N LYS A 549 6.75 -18.10 20.35
CA LYS A 549 7.87 -19.02 20.11
C LYS A 549 9.12 -18.33 19.60
N LEU A 550 8.97 -17.34 18.70
CA LEU A 550 10.09 -16.53 18.22
C LEU A 550 10.70 -15.69 19.33
N THR A 551 9.85 -15.12 20.19
CA THR A 551 10.29 -14.32 21.34
C THR A 551 11.03 -15.18 22.36
N ASP A 552 10.51 -16.37 22.65
CA ASP A 552 11.14 -17.35 23.54
C ASP A 552 12.51 -17.79 22.97
N LEU A 553 12.59 -18.12 21.67
CA LEU A 553 13.85 -18.43 21.00
C LEU A 553 14.86 -17.28 21.06
N LEU A 554 14.41 -16.04 20.87
CA LEU A 554 15.25 -14.86 21.01
C LEU A 554 15.79 -14.74 22.42
N SER A 555 14.93 -14.93 23.43
CA SER A 555 15.32 -14.88 24.84
C SER A 555 16.33 -15.99 25.20
N ASP A 556 16.15 -17.19 24.65
CA ASP A 556 17.08 -18.32 24.81
C ASP A 556 18.42 -18.04 24.14
N LEU A 557 18.42 -17.46 22.94
CA LEU A 557 19.64 -17.07 22.25
C LEU A 557 20.38 -15.97 22.99
N GLU A 558 19.66 -14.99 23.56
CA GLU A 558 20.25 -13.97 24.41
C GLU A 558 20.83 -14.56 25.70
N ALA A 559 20.13 -15.48 26.34
CA ALA A 559 20.63 -16.18 27.52
C ALA A 559 21.89 -17.00 27.20
N LYS A 560 21.89 -17.72 26.07
CA LYS A 560 23.08 -18.45 25.57
C LYS A 560 24.22 -17.49 25.23
N ARG A 561 23.93 -16.35 24.62
CA ARG A 561 24.93 -15.31 24.33
C ARG A 561 25.55 -14.76 25.62
N ARG A 562 24.74 -14.48 26.65
CA ARG A 562 25.23 -14.06 27.97
C ARG A 562 26.06 -15.17 28.63
N SER A 563 25.66 -16.43 28.50
CA SER A 563 26.45 -17.56 29.02
C SER A 563 27.83 -17.68 28.35
N LEU A 564 27.93 -17.30 27.08
CA LEU A 564 29.17 -17.28 26.30
C LEU A 564 30.05 -16.05 26.61
N GLU A 565 29.65 -15.15 27.50
CA GLU A 565 30.56 -14.15 28.08
C GLU A 565 31.52 -14.80 29.08
N ASN A 566 31.20 -16.00 29.58
CA ASN A 566 32.14 -16.79 30.36
C ASN A 566 33.28 -17.29 29.44
N PRO A 567 34.55 -16.94 29.72
CA PRO A 567 35.67 -17.29 28.86
C PRO A 567 35.86 -18.80 28.67
N ILE A 568 35.45 -19.62 29.64
CA ILE A 568 35.56 -21.08 29.58
C ILE A 568 34.59 -21.65 28.55
N LEU A 569 33.30 -21.27 28.62
CA LEU A 569 32.27 -21.71 27.68
C LEU A 569 32.52 -21.16 26.27
N GLN A 570 33.12 -19.97 26.16
CA GLN A 570 33.53 -19.40 24.88
C GLN A 570 34.68 -20.20 24.24
N ALA A 571 35.65 -20.63 25.05
CA ALA A 571 36.74 -21.49 24.57
C ALA A 571 36.21 -22.87 24.12
N GLU A 572 35.33 -23.50 24.90
CA GLU A 572 34.67 -24.77 24.53
C GLU A 572 33.88 -24.63 23.22
N ARG A 573 33.09 -23.56 23.06
CA ARG A 573 32.37 -23.27 21.81
C ARG A 573 33.34 -23.11 20.63
N ASN A 574 34.44 -22.38 20.81
CA ASN A 574 35.41 -22.16 19.74
C ASN A 574 36.09 -23.47 19.34
N LEU A 575 36.44 -24.33 20.29
CA LEU A 575 36.95 -25.68 20.02
C LEU A 575 35.92 -26.52 19.27
N TYR A 576 34.64 -26.48 19.68
CA TYR A 576 33.56 -27.18 18.98
C TYR A 576 33.38 -26.67 17.54
N VAL A 577 33.51 -25.36 17.32
CA VAL A 577 33.46 -24.77 15.97
C VAL A 577 34.67 -25.17 15.14
N TYR A 578 35.88 -25.17 15.71
CA TYR A 578 37.09 -25.60 15.00
C TYR A 578 37.04 -27.09 14.67
N PHE A 579 36.48 -27.93 15.54
CA PHE A 579 36.27 -29.34 15.26
C PHE A 579 35.46 -29.62 13.99
N TYR A 580 34.42 -28.83 13.70
CA TYR A 580 33.61 -29.01 12.48
C TYR A 580 34.07 -28.17 11.29
N CYS A 581 34.69 -27.02 11.52
CA CYS A 581 34.95 -26.03 10.47
C CYS A 581 36.43 -25.87 10.11
N ASN A 582 37.38 -26.28 10.98
CA ASN A 582 38.80 -26.06 10.75
C ASN A 582 39.70 -26.94 11.65
N GLU A 583 40.08 -28.11 11.14
CA GLU A 583 40.84 -29.12 11.88
C GLU A 583 42.27 -28.68 12.20
N ASP A 584 42.94 -27.98 11.28
CA ASP A 584 44.32 -27.52 11.49
C ASP A 584 44.40 -26.50 12.63
N ARG A 585 43.43 -25.59 12.68
CA ARG A 585 43.33 -24.60 13.76
C ARG A 585 42.96 -25.21 15.11
N LEU A 586 42.21 -26.32 15.10
CA LEU A 586 41.97 -27.10 16.31
C LEU A 586 43.27 -27.72 16.81
N ARG A 587 44.05 -28.34 15.90
CA ARG A 587 45.33 -28.98 16.22
C ARG A 587 46.31 -27.99 16.86
N GLU A 588 46.48 -26.81 16.27
CA GLU A 588 47.34 -25.75 16.82
C GLU A 588 46.92 -25.32 18.24
N VAL A 589 45.62 -25.09 18.46
CA VAL A 589 45.11 -24.63 19.77
C VAL A 589 45.26 -25.72 20.84
N VAL A 590 45.06 -27.00 20.48
CA VAL A 590 45.26 -28.13 21.41
C VAL A 590 46.74 -28.30 21.74
N GLU A 591 47.65 -28.21 20.77
CA GLU A 591 49.09 -28.27 21.00
C GLU A 591 49.60 -27.12 21.90
N GLU A 592 49.05 -25.91 21.73
CA GLU A 592 49.36 -24.76 22.59
C GLU A 592 48.90 -24.99 24.04
N LEU A 593 47.70 -25.55 24.22
CA LEU A 593 47.15 -25.90 25.53
C LEU A 593 47.93 -27.04 26.20
N GLU A 594 48.37 -28.06 25.44
CA GLU A 594 49.21 -29.14 25.94
C GLU A 594 50.58 -28.62 26.40
N LYS A 595 51.19 -27.70 25.64
CA LYS A 595 52.44 -27.00 26.03
C LYS A 595 52.27 -26.18 27.31
N GLN A 596 51.14 -25.48 27.46
CA GLN A 596 50.84 -24.70 28.67
C GLN A 596 50.56 -25.59 29.90
N ALA A 597 49.84 -26.71 29.73
CA ALA A 597 49.54 -27.66 30.80
C ALA A 597 50.82 -28.39 31.28
N SER A 598 51.70 -28.76 30.36
CA SER A 598 52.99 -29.38 30.68
C SER A 598 53.99 -28.39 31.32
N ALA A 599 53.85 -27.09 31.07
CA ALA A 599 54.59 -26.03 31.78
C ALA A 599 54.06 -25.74 33.19
N SER A 600 52.77 -25.95 33.45
CA SER A 600 52.13 -25.75 34.76
C SER A 600 52.23 -26.96 35.71
N SER A 601 52.71 -28.12 35.23
CA SER A 601 52.86 -29.38 35.99
C SER A 601 54.30 -29.59 36.53
N LYS A 602 55.15 -28.57 36.41
CA LYS A 602 56.46 -28.45 37.08
C LYS A 602 56.36 -27.39 38.17
#